data_AF-A0A925M818-F1
#
_entry.id   AF-A0A925M818-F1
#
_cell.length_a   1.000
_cell.length_b   1.000
_cell.length_c   1.000
_cell.angle_alpha   90.00
_cell.angle_beta   90.00
_cell.angle_gamma   90.00
#
_symmetry.space_group_name_H-M   'P 1'
#
loop_
_entity.id
_entity.type
_entity.pdbx_description
1 polymer ?
#
loop_
_entity_poly.entity_id
_entity_poly.type
_entity_poly.pdbx_seq_one_letter_code
_entity_poly.pdbx_strand_id
1 'polypeptide(L)'
;MARPIAVVGALVILSGGAAVGYAVTRKATTGMSPDQSAAMTSSIGQLDGEMRAARAAVRERASTLSSIPQVRAVIATDAATVADAVRGGELRFPTADGEILELGRNVKATNSVELLLLVPTGAMRKSHDGAVGSYVELVGEQIAITEVATVTPSDEASQAKFAGFLSVTRPLALAPMIQPLLDAGITGQLVIGGNVAPIGAMPAGATTRDYPLGSQDGAKIVA
;
A
#
# COMPACT_ATOMS: atom_id res chain seq x y z
N MET A 1 55.98 58.95 25.79
CA MET A 1 56.50 57.65 25.31
C MET A 1 55.98 57.41 23.90
N ALA A 2 56.89 57.00 23.01
CA ALA A 2 56.75 56.45 21.64
C ALA A 2 55.93 57.23 20.57
N ARG A 3 56.55 57.30 19.39
CA ARG A 3 56.26 58.14 18.20
C ARG A 3 55.53 57.32 17.08
N PRO A 4 55.14 57.95 15.96
CA PRO A 4 54.02 57.59 15.06
C PRO A 4 54.42 56.73 13.86
N ILE A 5 53.49 56.42 12.95
CA ILE A 5 53.67 56.37 11.47
C ILE A 5 52.30 56.47 10.78
N ALA A 6 52.21 57.37 9.81
CA ALA A 6 51.15 57.50 8.81
C ALA A 6 51.56 56.75 7.54
N VAL A 7 50.63 56.11 6.80
CA VAL A 7 50.77 55.91 5.34
C VAL A 7 49.39 55.91 4.67
N VAL A 8 49.30 56.80 3.67
CA VAL A 8 48.30 56.97 2.63
C VAL A 8 48.28 55.76 1.68
N GLY A 9 47.09 55.33 1.26
CA GLY A 9 46.95 54.32 0.21
C GLY A 9 45.61 54.41 -0.51
N ALA A 10 45.43 55.46 -1.32
CA ALA A 10 44.41 55.47 -2.36
C ALA A 10 44.88 54.58 -3.52
N LEU A 11 44.08 53.57 -3.89
CA LEU A 11 44.21 52.86 -5.16
C LEU A 11 42.88 52.95 -5.93
N VAL A 12 42.96 53.68 -7.02
CA VAL A 12 41.98 53.98 -8.07
C VAL A 12 42.84 53.68 -9.33
N ILE A 13 42.51 52.86 -10.33
CA ILE A 13 41.23 52.56 -10.99
C ILE A 13 41.47 51.51 -12.12
N LEU A 14 40.37 50.91 -12.61
CA LEU A 14 40.09 50.36 -13.97
C LEU A 14 40.99 49.28 -14.59
N SER A 15 40.40 48.10 -14.89
CA SER A 15 40.19 47.66 -16.28
C SER A 15 39.50 46.28 -16.38
N GLY A 16 38.43 46.23 -17.19
CA GLY A 16 38.07 45.06 -18.00
C GLY A 16 37.23 43.96 -17.36
N GLY A 17 35.94 43.90 -17.72
CA GLY A 17 35.14 42.68 -17.56
C GLY A 17 33.68 42.93 -17.22
N ALA A 18 32.86 43.08 -18.25
CA ALA A 18 31.42 42.99 -18.13
C ALA A 18 30.98 41.63 -17.52
N ALA A 19 29.89 41.66 -16.76
CA ALA A 19 29.03 40.52 -16.43
C ALA A 19 29.55 39.45 -15.44
N VAL A 20 29.37 39.70 -14.13
CA VAL A 20 28.91 38.64 -13.19
C VAL A 20 27.94 39.24 -12.17
N GLY A 21 26.83 39.80 -12.67
CA GLY A 21 25.71 40.30 -11.86
C GLY A 21 24.47 39.42 -11.94
N TYR A 22 24.61 38.11 -12.20
CA TYR A 22 23.49 37.23 -12.55
C TYR A 22 23.62 35.80 -12.00
N ALA A 23 23.97 35.65 -10.71
CA ALA A 23 24.02 34.33 -10.08
C ALA A 23 23.30 34.20 -8.72
N VAL A 24 22.71 35.26 -8.16
CA VAL A 24 22.08 35.21 -6.81
C VAL A 24 20.55 35.41 -6.84
N THR A 25 19.92 35.37 -8.01
CA THR A 25 18.45 35.50 -8.16
C THR A 25 17.83 34.43 -9.05
N ARG A 26 18.45 33.24 -9.16
CA ARG A 26 17.67 32.09 -9.61
C ARG A 26 16.66 31.80 -8.53
N LYS A 27 15.44 32.34 -8.70
CA LYS A 27 14.21 31.72 -8.20
C LYS A 27 14.45 30.21 -8.30
N ALA A 28 14.43 29.51 -7.17
CA ALA A 28 14.39 28.06 -7.17
C ALA A 28 13.39 27.67 -8.24
N THR A 29 13.82 26.89 -9.23
CA THR A 29 12.93 26.33 -10.24
C THR A 29 11.78 25.70 -9.48
N THR A 30 10.62 26.36 -9.52
CA THR A 30 9.41 25.95 -8.81
C THR A 30 8.85 24.76 -9.57
N GLY A 31 9.45 23.58 -9.37
CA GLY A 31 9.10 22.35 -10.07
C GLY A 31 10.17 21.26 -9.91
N MET A 32 9.74 20.01 -10.05
CA MET A 32 10.64 18.85 -10.09
C MET A 32 11.66 18.99 -11.23
N SER A 33 12.90 18.57 -10.98
CA SER A 33 13.89 18.36 -12.04
C SER A 33 13.42 17.27 -13.02
N PRO A 34 14.05 17.15 -14.21
CA PRO A 34 13.76 16.04 -15.14
C PRO A 34 13.91 14.67 -14.49
N ASP A 35 14.97 14.48 -13.70
CA ASP A 35 15.25 13.20 -13.01
C ASP A 35 14.18 12.90 -11.95
N GLN A 36 13.75 13.91 -11.19
CA GLN A 36 12.65 13.77 -10.23
C GLN A 36 11.32 13.46 -10.94
N SER A 37 11.03 14.11 -12.06
CA SER A 37 9.81 13.87 -12.83
C SER A 37 9.78 12.44 -13.39
N ALA A 38 10.93 11.94 -13.85
CA ALA A 38 11.09 10.57 -14.32
C ALA A 38 10.94 9.56 -13.17
N ALA A 39 11.55 9.81 -12.01
CA ALA A 39 11.42 8.97 -10.82
C ALA A 39 9.96 8.90 -10.32
N MET A 40 9.27 10.04 -10.29
CA MET A 40 7.84 10.10 -9.94
C MET A 40 6.99 9.27 -10.91
N THR A 41 7.18 9.48 -12.22
CA THR A 41 6.43 8.74 -13.25
C THR A 41 6.68 7.23 -13.15
N SER A 42 7.94 6.82 -12.97
CA SER A 42 8.32 5.42 -12.82
C SER A 42 7.71 4.80 -11.57
N SER A 43 7.77 5.50 -10.43
CA SER A 43 7.26 4.98 -9.15
C SER A 43 5.74 4.85 -9.16
N ILE A 44 5.03 5.81 -9.76
CA ILE A 44 3.57 5.70 -9.99
C ILE A 44 3.27 4.51 -10.88
N GLY A 45 3.98 4.36 -12.01
CA GLY A 45 3.77 3.27 -12.95
C GLY A 45 4.01 1.89 -12.31
N GLN A 46 5.08 1.76 -11.52
CA GLN A 46 5.38 0.56 -10.76
C GLN A 46 4.31 0.26 -9.72
N LEU A 47 3.92 1.26 -8.94
CA LEU A 47 2.92 1.13 -7.88
C LEU A 47 1.54 0.73 -8.43
N ASP A 48 1.09 1.39 -9.50
CA ASP A 48 -0.14 1.01 -10.18
C ASP A 48 -0.05 -0.39 -10.81
N GLY A 49 1.09 -0.73 -11.40
CA GLY A 49 1.32 -2.04 -12.00
C GLY A 49 1.24 -3.17 -10.98
N GLU A 50 1.97 -3.04 -9.87
CA GLU A 50 2.00 -4.02 -8.79
C GLU A 50 0.64 -4.15 -8.10
N MET A 51 -0.06 -3.03 -7.83
CA MET A 51 -1.41 -3.10 -7.26
C MET A 51 -2.40 -3.81 -8.18
N ARG A 52 -2.39 -3.51 -9.49
CA ARG A 52 -3.26 -4.20 -10.46
C ARG A 52 -2.95 -5.69 -10.55
N ALA A 53 -1.66 -6.05 -10.60
CA ALA A 53 -1.23 -7.44 -10.65
C ALA A 53 -1.65 -8.20 -9.38
N ALA A 54 -1.44 -7.61 -8.21
CA ALA A 54 -1.84 -8.20 -6.94
C ALA A 54 -3.36 -8.37 -6.83
N ARG A 55 -4.15 -7.37 -7.24
CA ARG A 55 -5.62 -7.45 -7.29
C ARG A 55 -6.11 -8.58 -8.19
N ALA A 56 -5.55 -8.70 -9.38
CA ALA A 56 -5.90 -9.79 -10.29
C ALA A 56 -5.58 -11.16 -9.66
N ALA A 57 -4.40 -11.29 -9.06
CA ALA A 57 -3.97 -12.53 -8.41
C ALA A 57 -4.88 -12.92 -7.23
N VAL A 58 -5.18 -12.01 -6.30
CA VAL A 58 -6.04 -12.34 -5.15
C VAL A 58 -7.47 -12.65 -5.58
N ARG A 59 -7.98 -12.00 -6.64
CA ARG A 59 -9.31 -12.29 -7.19
C ARG A 59 -9.39 -13.68 -7.78
N GLU A 60 -8.46 -14.03 -8.65
CA GLU A 60 -8.39 -15.37 -9.24
C GLU A 60 -8.26 -16.43 -8.14
N ARG A 61 -7.43 -16.15 -7.13
CA ARG A 61 -7.22 -17.03 -5.98
C ARG A 61 -8.48 -17.24 -5.16
N ALA A 62 -9.14 -16.15 -4.75
CA ALA A 62 -10.35 -16.21 -3.94
C ALA A 62 -11.48 -16.95 -4.67
N SER A 63 -11.65 -16.69 -5.97
CA SER A 63 -12.63 -17.39 -6.83
C SER A 63 -12.35 -18.90 -6.94
N THR A 64 -11.07 -19.25 -7.15
CA THR A 64 -10.67 -20.66 -7.27
C THR A 64 -10.92 -21.40 -5.96
N LEU A 65 -10.46 -20.85 -4.84
CA LEU A 65 -10.54 -21.49 -3.53
C LEU A 65 -11.99 -21.57 -3.01
N SER A 66 -12.82 -20.56 -3.24
CA SER A 66 -14.22 -20.56 -2.79
C SER A 66 -15.07 -21.63 -3.48
N SER A 67 -14.66 -22.06 -4.69
CA SER A 67 -15.34 -23.10 -5.46
C SER A 67 -15.01 -24.53 -5.01
N ILE A 68 -13.97 -24.72 -4.20
CA ILE A 68 -13.49 -26.05 -3.77
C ILE A 68 -14.56 -26.73 -2.90
N PRO A 69 -14.99 -27.98 -3.22
CA PRO A 69 -16.02 -28.68 -2.46
C PRO A 69 -15.73 -28.81 -0.96
N GLN A 70 -14.47 -29.05 -0.60
CA GLN A 70 -14.02 -29.15 0.80
C GLN A 70 -14.18 -27.82 1.54
N VAL A 71 -13.86 -26.69 0.89
CA VAL A 71 -14.04 -25.34 1.46
C VAL A 71 -15.53 -25.06 1.72
N ARG A 72 -16.41 -25.49 0.81
CA ARG A 72 -17.86 -25.35 0.96
C ARG A 72 -18.42 -26.23 2.08
N ALA A 73 -17.89 -27.44 2.25
CA ALA A 73 -18.34 -28.38 3.26
C ALA A 73 -18.04 -27.89 4.69
N VAL A 74 -16.87 -27.28 4.91
CA VAL A 74 -16.46 -26.83 6.25
C VAL A 74 -17.18 -25.57 6.74
N ILE A 75 -17.92 -24.84 5.88
CA ILE A 75 -18.74 -23.70 6.34
C ILE A 75 -19.81 -24.14 7.35
N ALA A 76 -20.30 -25.37 7.21
CA ALA A 76 -21.33 -25.93 8.08
C ALA A 76 -20.79 -26.40 9.46
N THR A 77 -19.46 -26.47 9.64
CA THR A 77 -18.82 -27.01 10.84
C THR A 77 -18.30 -25.90 11.75
N ASP A 78 -17.68 -26.26 12.88
CA ASP A 78 -17.00 -25.29 13.75
C ASP A 78 -15.52 -25.11 13.39
N ALA A 79 -14.90 -24.07 13.97
CA ALA A 79 -13.49 -23.75 13.74
C ALA A 79 -12.52 -24.86 14.18
N ALA A 80 -12.86 -25.63 15.22
CA ALA A 80 -12.03 -26.74 15.69
C ALA A 80 -11.97 -27.86 14.64
N THR A 81 -13.13 -28.20 14.07
CA THR A 81 -13.26 -29.17 12.98
C THR A 81 -12.52 -28.72 11.73
N VAL A 82 -12.58 -27.43 11.38
CA VAL A 82 -11.81 -26.90 10.24
C VAL A 82 -10.31 -27.01 10.49
N ALA A 83 -9.84 -26.65 11.69
CA ALA A 83 -8.43 -26.77 12.06
C ALA A 83 -7.95 -28.24 12.02
N ASP A 84 -8.79 -29.18 12.45
CA ASP A 84 -8.49 -30.61 12.39
C ASP A 84 -8.42 -31.11 10.93
N ALA A 85 -9.32 -30.69 10.05
CA ALA A 85 -9.27 -31.00 8.62
C ALA A 85 -8.00 -30.47 7.95
N VAL A 86 -7.52 -29.28 8.35
CA VAL A 86 -6.24 -28.73 7.88
C VAL A 86 -5.06 -29.55 8.39
N ARG A 87 -5.06 -29.92 9.67
CA ARG A 87 -3.97 -30.71 10.29
C ARG A 87 -3.90 -32.12 9.71
N GLY A 88 -5.05 -32.74 9.44
CA GLY A 88 -5.16 -34.04 8.78
C GLY A 88 -4.83 -34.00 7.28
N GLY A 89 -4.70 -32.80 6.71
CA GLY A 89 -4.37 -32.58 5.30
C GLY A 89 -5.54 -32.84 4.34
N GLU A 90 -6.77 -32.97 4.85
CA GLU A 90 -8.03 -33.06 4.10
C GLU A 90 -8.39 -31.72 3.46
N LEU A 91 -8.06 -30.63 4.16
CA LEU A 91 -8.21 -29.27 3.68
C LEU A 91 -6.82 -28.62 3.56
N ARG A 92 -6.46 -28.18 2.36
CA ARG A 92 -5.16 -27.55 2.11
C ARG A 92 -5.35 -26.22 1.43
N PHE A 93 -4.71 -25.21 2.01
CA PHE A 93 -4.62 -23.88 1.44
C PHE A 93 -3.15 -23.58 1.17
N PRO A 94 -2.64 -23.89 -0.04
CA PRO A 94 -1.33 -23.42 -0.41
C PRO A 94 -1.38 -21.89 -0.46
N THR A 95 -0.77 -21.21 0.48
CA THR A 95 -0.64 -19.75 0.43
C THR A 95 0.61 -19.40 -0.37
N ALA A 96 0.53 -18.37 -1.21
CA ALA A 96 1.75 -17.75 -1.73
C ALA A 96 2.54 -17.06 -0.60
N ASP A 97 3.82 -16.75 -0.82
CA ASP A 97 4.66 -16.09 0.19
C ASP A 97 4.01 -14.78 0.67
N GLY A 98 3.76 -14.69 1.98
CA GLY A 98 3.14 -13.53 2.62
C GLY A 98 1.62 -13.40 2.42
N GLU A 99 0.98 -14.30 1.65
CA GLU A 99 -0.48 -14.31 1.48
C GLU A 99 -1.18 -14.72 2.79
N ILE A 100 -2.29 -14.03 3.06
CA ILE A 100 -3.14 -14.29 4.21
C ILE A 100 -4.49 -14.78 3.70
N LEU A 101 -4.95 -15.90 4.22
CA LEU A 101 -6.24 -16.49 3.89
C LEU A 101 -7.12 -16.53 5.13
N GLU A 102 -8.36 -16.09 4.95
CA GLU A 102 -9.39 -16.18 5.97
C GLU A 102 -10.57 -16.98 5.43
N LEU A 103 -11.07 -17.90 6.24
CA LEU A 103 -12.35 -18.56 6.01
C LEU A 103 -13.26 -18.23 7.17
N GLY A 104 -14.44 -17.73 6.87
CA GLY A 104 -15.43 -17.41 7.89
C GLY A 104 -16.86 -17.61 7.39
N ARG A 105 -17.79 -17.32 8.27
CA ARG A 105 -19.22 -17.37 7.96
C ARG A 105 -20.00 -16.32 8.71
N ASN A 106 -21.08 -15.87 8.10
CA ASN A 106 -22.11 -15.07 8.72
C ASN A 106 -23.22 -15.99 9.20
N VAL A 107 -23.52 -15.94 10.50
CA VAL A 107 -24.63 -16.66 11.13
C VAL A 107 -25.89 -15.83 10.97
N LYS A 108 -26.81 -16.28 10.12
CA LYS A 108 -28.00 -15.49 9.72
C LYS A 108 -28.94 -15.20 10.88
N ALA A 109 -29.04 -16.12 11.85
CA ALA A 109 -29.94 -15.98 12.99
C ALA A 109 -29.55 -14.83 13.93
N THR A 110 -28.24 -14.58 14.08
CA THR A 110 -27.67 -13.60 15.02
C THR A 110 -27.04 -12.41 14.30
N ASN A 111 -26.91 -12.47 12.98
CA ASN A 111 -26.16 -11.52 12.16
C ASN A 111 -24.71 -11.33 12.65
N SER A 112 -24.10 -12.41 13.14
CA SER A 112 -22.73 -12.40 13.66
C SER A 112 -21.75 -13.05 12.67
N VAL A 113 -20.52 -12.55 12.65
CA VAL A 113 -19.42 -13.10 11.85
C VAL A 113 -18.59 -14.04 12.71
N GLU A 114 -18.37 -15.25 12.22
CA GLU A 114 -17.54 -16.27 12.85
C GLU A 114 -16.32 -16.58 11.97
N LEU A 115 -15.14 -16.56 12.58
CA LEU A 115 -13.89 -16.98 11.95
C LEU A 115 -13.74 -18.49 12.10
N LEU A 116 -13.56 -19.20 10.98
CA LEU A 116 -13.34 -20.65 10.95
C LEU A 116 -11.87 -20.99 10.81
N LEU A 117 -11.13 -20.22 10.00
CA LEU A 117 -9.71 -20.44 9.76
C LEU A 117 -9.01 -19.13 9.39
N LEU A 118 -7.77 -18.98 9.87
CA LEU A 118 -6.85 -17.93 9.46
C LEU A 118 -5.46 -18.54 9.20
N VAL A 119 -4.93 -18.30 8.01
CA VAL A 119 -3.61 -18.78 7.57
C VAL A 119 -2.77 -17.61 7.08
N PRO A 120 -1.53 -17.41 7.57
CA PRO A 120 -0.97 -18.07 8.75
C PRO A 120 -1.71 -17.65 10.03
N THR A 121 -1.65 -18.49 11.06
CA THR A 121 -2.31 -18.19 12.34
C THR A 121 -1.76 -16.90 12.95
N GLY A 122 -2.64 -16.02 13.43
CA GLY A 122 -2.27 -14.73 14.02
C GLY A 122 -1.91 -13.64 13.01
N ALA A 123 -2.05 -13.90 11.70
CA ALA A 123 -1.87 -12.88 10.68
C ALA A 123 -2.81 -11.69 10.91
N MET A 124 -2.32 -10.49 10.63
CA MET A 124 -3.15 -9.29 10.65
C MET A 124 -4.18 -9.37 9.51
N ARG A 125 -5.47 -9.29 9.85
CA ARG A 125 -6.56 -9.45 8.89
C ARG A 125 -7.51 -8.26 8.89
N LYS A 126 -8.09 -8.00 7.72
CA LYS A 126 -9.27 -7.16 7.56
C LYS A 126 -10.28 -7.92 6.71
N SER A 127 -11.15 -8.64 7.39
CA SER A 127 -12.13 -9.53 6.79
C SER A 127 -13.31 -8.81 6.15
N HIS A 128 -13.42 -7.50 6.37
CA HIS A 128 -14.59 -6.67 6.04
C HIS A 128 -15.91 -7.32 6.46
N ASP A 129 -15.90 -8.07 7.58
CA ASP A 129 -17.07 -8.80 8.10
C ASP A 129 -17.73 -9.71 7.03
N GLY A 130 -16.93 -10.26 6.12
CA GLY A 130 -17.39 -11.12 5.03
C GLY A 130 -18.11 -10.38 3.90
N ALA A 131 -18.05 -9.04 3.86
CA ALA A 131 -18.56 -8.26 2.75
C ALA A 131 -17.78 -8.59 1.47
N VAL A 132 -18.50 -9.08 0.47
CA VAL A 132 -17.93 -9.46 -0.83
C VAL A 132 -17.42 -8.21 -1.54
N GLY A 133 -16.18 -8.27 -2.03
CA GLY A 133 -15.57 -7.13 -2.70
C GLY A 133 -14.07 -7.23 -2.85
N SER A 134 -13.53 -6.18 -3.47
CA SER A 134 -12.10 -5.99 -3.71
C SER A 134 -11.68 -4.72 -2.96
N TYR A 135 -10.71 -4.85 -2.07
CA TYR A 135 -10.30 -3.80 -1.14
C TYR A 135 -8.80 -3.52 -1.26
N VAL A 136 -8.44 -2.25 -1.13
CA VAL A 136 -7.06 -1.78 -1.09
C VAL A 136 -6.94 -0.82 0.08
N GLU A 137 -6.11 -1.18 1.04
CA GLU A 137 -5.95 -0.41 2.28
C GLU A 137 -4.47 -0.23 2.60
N LEU A 138 -4.13 0.90 3.21
CA LEU A 138 -2.82 1.10 3.81
C LEU A 138 -2.86 0.64 5.27
N VAL A 139 -2.00 -0.30 5.65
CA VAL A 139 -1.88 -0.83 7.00
C VAL A 139 -0.41 -0.84 7.41
N GLY A 140 -0.04 0.09 8.30
CA GLY A 140 1.37 0.31 8.65
C GLY A 140 2.18 0.70 7.41
N GLU A 141 3.24 -0.06 7.13
CA GLU A 141 4.14 0.14 5.99
C GLU A 141 3.79 -0.73 4.77
N GLN A 142 2.55 -1.22 4.71
CA GLN A 142 2.11 -2.14 3.66
C GLN A 142 0.79 -1.71 3.04
N ILE A 143 0.64 -1.98 1.75
CA ILE A 143 -0.65 -1.96 1.08
C ILE A 143 -1.24 -3.36 1.18
N ALA A 144 -2.33 -3.51 1.94
CA ALA A 144 -3.09 -4.73 2.00
C ALA A 144 -4.12 -4.74 0.85
N ILE A 145 -3.98 -5.71 -0.06
CA ILE A 145 -4.92 -5.92 -1.15
C ILE A 145 -5.72 -7.18 -0.85
N THR A 146 -7.02 -7.04 -0.68
CA THR A 146 -7.91 -8.12 -0.22
C THR A 146 -9.01 -8.36 -1.25
N GLU A 147 -9.25 -9.62 -1.61
CA GLU A 147 -10.49 -10.04 -2.26
C GLU A 147 -11.30 -10.91 -1.29
N VAL A 148 -12.58 -10.59 -1.13
CA VAL A 148 -13.54 -11.40 -0.37
C VAL A 148 -14.54 -12.02 -1.35
N ALA A 149 -14.60 -13.35 -1.38
CA ALA A 149 -15.52 -14.11 -2.22
C ALA A 149 -16.54 -14.89 -1.38
N THR A 150 -17.75 -15.03 -1.90
CA THR A 150 -18.79 -15.88 -1.29
C THR A 150 -18.39 -17.35 -1.34
N VAL A 151 -18.60 -18.07 -0.24
CA VAL A 151 -18.54 -19.53 -0.18
C VAL A 151 -19.94 -20.06 0.12
N THR A 152 -20.57 -20.72 -0.84
CA THR A 152 -21.89 -21.31 -0.65
C THR A 152 -21.77 -22.65 0.05
N PRO A 153 -22.39 -22.87 1.23
CA PRO A 153 -22.40 -24.17 1.89
C PRO A 153 -22.84 -25.31 0.97
N SER A 154 -22.35 -26.53 1.22
CA SER A 154 -22.61 -27.70 0.37
C SER A 154 -24.06 -28.14 0.34
N ASP A 155 -24.80 -27.98 1.44
CA ASP A 155 -26.19 -28.43 1.59
C ASP A 155 -27.15 -27.27 1.89
N GLU A 156 -28.43 -27.46 1.52
CA GLU A 156 -29.47 -26.42 1.64
C GLU A 156 -29.77 -26.04 3.09
N ALA A 157 -29.69 -26.99 4.03
CA ALA A 157 -29.96 -26.72 5.44
C ALA A 157 -28.90 -25.78 6.05
N SER A 158 -27.65 -25.96 5.67
CA SER A 158 -26.55 -25.07 6.03
C SER A 158 -26.66 -23.72 5.33
N GLN A 159 -27.05 -23.69 4.05
CA GLN A 159 -27.30 -22.44 3.33
C GLN A 159 -28.41 -21.60 3.97
N ALA A 160 -29.42 -22.23 4.59
CA ALA A 160 -30.45 -21.52 5.33
C ALA A 160 -29.93 -20.83 6.61
N LYS A 161 -28.85 -21.33 7.20
CA LYS A 161 -28.28 -20.87 8.48
C LYS A 161 -27.08 -19.95 8.32
N PHE A 162 -26.27 -20.18 7.29
CA PHE A 162 -24.96 -19.57 7.12
C PHE A 162 -24.80 -18.95 5.73
N ALA A 163 -24.01 -17.89 5.67
CA ALA A 163 -23.39 -17.41 4.43
C ALA A 163 -21.87 -17.44 4.61
N GLY A 164 -21.17 -18.32 3.89
CA GLY A 164 -19.73 -18.44 3.99
C GLY A 164 -19.00 -17.36 3.19
N PHE A 165 -17.80 -17.02 3.60
CA PHE A 165 -16.90 -16.18 2.85
C PHE A 165 -15.46 -16.66 2.97
N LEU A 166 -14.68 -16.39 1.94
CA LEU A 166 -13.25 -16.59 1.91
C LEU A 166 -12.59 -15.27 1.53
N SER A 167 -11.67 -14.78 2.36
CA SER A 167 -10.82 -13.65 1.98
C SER A 167 -9.42 -14.12 1.65
N VAL A 168 -8.83 -13.49 0.65
CA VAL A 168 -7.42 -13.63 0.30
C VAL A 168 -6.80 -12.24 0.30
N THR A 169 -5.81 -12.03 1.16
CA THR A 169 -5.09 -10.78 1.30
C THR A 169 -3.64 -10.97 0.88
N ARG A 170 -3.16 -10.08 0.01
CA ARG A 170 -1.75 -9.97 -0.36
C ARG A 170 -1.19 -8.65 0.15
N PRO A 171 -0.29 -8.67 1.15
CA PRO A 171 0.44 -7.48 1.56
C PRO A 171 1.52 -7.13 0.53
N LEU A 172 1.61 -5.85 0.17
CA LEU A 172 2.70 -5.28 -0.61
C LEU A 172 3.49 -4.34 0.28
N ALA A 173 4.79 -4.60 0.43
CA ALA A 173 5.67 -3.72 1.20
C ALA A 173 5.88 -2.40 0.46
N LEU A 174 5.71 -1.26 1.16
CA LEU A 174 5.87 0.05 0.55
C LEU A 174 7.32 0.43 0.27
N ALA A 175 8.23 0.04 1.16
CA ALA A 175 9.64 0.43 1.12
C ALA A 175 10.29 0.30 -0.29
N PRO A 176 10.24 -0.86 -0.97
CA PRO A 176 10.86 -0.99 -2.29
C PRO A 176 10.21 -0.10 -3.36
N MET A 177 8.94 0.28 -3.18
CA MET A 177 8.18 1.07 -4.15
C MET A 177 8.41 2.57 -3.99
N ILE A 178 8.72 3.02 -2.78
CA ILE A 178 8.98 4.43 -2.47
C ILE A 178 10.48 4.77 -2.46
N GLN A 179 11.37 3.78 -2.35
CA GLN A 179 12.81 4.01 -2.33
C GLN A 179 13.32 4.82 -3.54
N PRO A 180 12.86 4.57 -4.79
CA PRO A 180 13.30 5.38 -5.93
C PRO A 180 12.91 6.86 -5.82
N LEU A 181 11.81 7.18 -5.13
CA LEU A 181 11.42 8.56 -4.85
C LEU A 181 12.38 9.20 -3.86
N LEU A 182 12.73 8.48 -2.79
CA LEU A 182 13.68 8.94 -1.79
C LEU A 182 15.07 9.18 -2.39
N ASP A 183 15.53 8.26 -3.25
CA ASP A 183 16.83 8.36 -3.94
C ASP A 183 16.87 9.56 -4.90
N ALA A 184 15.72 9.93 -5.48
CA ALA A 184 15.56 11.13 -6.29
C ALA A 184 15.36 12.42 -5.46
N GLY A 185 15.40 12.33 -4.13
CA GLY A 185 15.17 13.44 -3.20
C GLY A 185 13.72 13.94 -3.21
N ILE A 186 12.76 13.11 -3.63
CA ILE A 186 11.33 13.40 -3.55
C ILE A 186 10.83 12.97 -2.17
N THR A 187 10.22 13.91 -1.48
CA THR A 187 9.55 13.68 -0.19
C THR A 187 8.08 14.01 -0.32
N GLY A 188 7.23 13.33 0.44
CA GLY A 188 5.80 13.49 0.34
C GLY A 188 5.04 12.47 1.19
N GLN A 189 3.87 12.08 0.72
CA GLN A 189 2.98 11.14 1.39
C GLN A 189 2.24 10.28 0.36
N LEU A 190 2.10 8.99 0.65
CA LEU A 190 1.16 8.11 -0.04
C LEU A 190 -0.17 8.12 0.72
N VAL A 191 -1.27 8.35 0.01
CA VAL A 191 -2.63 8.34 0.56
C VAL A 191 -3.42 7.21 -0.08
N ILE A 192 -4.03 6.34 0.73
CA ILE A 192 -4.92 5.25 0.28
C ILE A 192 -6.08 5.12 1.27
N GLY A 193 -7.31 5.24 0.79
CA GLY A 193 -8.51 5.09 1.63
C GLY A 193 -8.55 6.06 2.83
N GLY A 194 -7.95 7.25 2.68
CA GLY A 194 -7.84 8.25 3.75
C GLY A 194 -6.70 8.01 4.74
N ASN A 195 -6.01 6.86 4.68
CA ASN A 195 -4.82 6.60 5.46
C ASN A 195 -3.57 7.14 4.74
N VAL A 196 -2.54 7.47 5.52
CA VAL A 196 -1.34 8.17 5.04
C VAL A 196 -0.08 7.42 5.44
N ALA A 197 0.84 7.21 4.50
CA ALA A 197 2.20 6.74 4.73
C ALA A 197 3.20 7.81 4.28
N PRO A 198 4.19 8.17 5.11
CA PRO A 198 5.20 9.16 4.74
C PRO A 198 6.15 8.63 3.67
N ILE A 199 6.54 9.49 2.75
CA ILE A 199 7.65 9.30 1.82
C ILE A 199 8.73 10.29 2.27
N GLY A 200 9.60 9.86 3.17
CA GLY A 200 10.64 10.73 3.74
C GLY A 200 10.07 11.86 4.62
N ALA A 201 10.87 12.91 4.82
CA ALA A 201 10.53 14.04 5.68
C ALA A 201 10.18 15.28 4.83
N MET A 202 8.89 15.55 4.66
CA MET A 202 8.42 16.70 3.90
C MET A 202 8.69 18.02 4.66
N PRO A 203 9.33 19.02 4.04
CA PRO A 203 9.57 20.32 4.68
C PRO A 203 8.26 21.03 5.07
N ALA A 204 8.26 21.69 6.22
CA ALA A 204 7.10 22.48 6.65
C ALA A 204 6.82 23.61 5.64
N GLY A 205 5.56 23.73 5.20
CA GLY A 205 5.14 24.74 4.23
C GLY A 205 5.55 24.46 2.79
N ALA A 206 6.05 23.26 2.47
CA ALA A 206 6.28 22.85 1.09
C ALA A 206 4.98 22.92 0.27
N THR A 207 5.08 23.43 -0.97
CA THR A 207 3.97 23.36 -1.92
C THR A 207 3.88 21.95 -2.46
N THR A 208 2.72 21.31 -2.34
CA THR A 208 2.50 19.94 -2.77
C THR A 208 1.64 19.86 -4.02
N ARG A 209 1.80 18.79 -4.78
CA ARG A 209 0.95 18.40 -5.89
C ARG A 209 0.44 16.97 -5.69
N ASP A 210 -0.80 16.75 -6.14
CA ASP A 210 -1.41 15.43 -6.15
C ASP A 210 -1.04 14.67 -7.43
N TYR A 211 -0.63 13.42 -7.24
CA TYR A 211 -0.30 12.46 -8.28
C TYR A 211 -1.18 11.22 -8.10
N PRO A 212 -2.31 11.11 -8.83
CA PRO A 212 -3.27 10.02 -8.63
C PRO A 212 -2.68 8.67 -9.07
N LEU A 213 -3.07 7.62 -8.36
CA LEU A 213 -2.77 6.23 -8.67
C LEU A 213 -3.98 5.61 -9.37
N GLY A 214 -3.85 5.33 -10.67
CA GLY A 214 -4.97 4.91 -11.52
C GLY A 214 -5.45 3.48 -11.27
N SER A 215 -4.86 2.76 -10.33
CA SER A 215 -5.27 1.41 -9.94
C SER A 215 -6.31 1.38 -8.80
N GLN A 216 -6.48 2.50 -8.08
CA GLN A 216 -7.38 2.61 -6.93
C GLN A 216 -7.95 4.02 -6.79
N ASP A 217 -9.28 4.13 -6.75
CA ASP A 217 -9.95 5.42 -6.55
C ASP A 217 -9.57 6.04 -5.20
N GLY A 218 -9.23 7.33 -5.24
CA GLY A 218 -8.79 8.08 -4.07
C GLY A 218 -7.35 7.79 -3.62
N ALA A 219 -6.64 6.87 -4.28
CA ALA A 219 -5.22 6.63 -4.01
C ALA A 219 -4.35 7.66 -4.76
N LYS A 220 -3.37 8.24 -4.07
CA LYS A 220 -2.49 9.28 -4.64
C LYS A 220 -1.18 9.41 -3.87
N ILE A 221 -0.15 9.91 -4.57
CA ILE A 221 1.05 10.47 -3.95
C ILE A 221 0.88 11.99 -3.86
N VAL A 222 1.23 12.57 -2.73
CA VAL A 222 1.25 14.01 -2.48
C VAL A 222 2.69 14.41 -2.24
N ALA A 223 3.30 15.18 -3.15
CA ALA A 223 4.72 15.54 -3.12
C ALA A 223 4.98 16.93 -3.69
#